data_AF-A0A2W6XU60-F1
#
_entry.id   AF-A0A2W6XU60-F1
#
_cell.length_a   1.000
_cell.length_b   1.000
_cell.length_c   1.000
_cell.angle_alpha   90.00
_cell.angle_beta   90.00
_cell.angle_gamma   90.00
#
_symmetry.space_group_name_H-M   'P 1'
#
loop_
_entity.id
_entity.type
_entity.pdbx_description
1 polymer ?
#
loop_
_entity_poly.entity_id
_entity_poly.type
_entity_poly.pdbx_seq_one_letter_code
_entity_poly.pdbx_strand_id
1 'polypeptide(L)'
;MDTTAVQRALIALGYSLAVDGVMGPQTRAALQTFQRGRGLAADGIAGPHTVKALQAAVAERTEPRPSPVAEPVIRIAQPRATRRIAEIIFHCTATPEGRDVSVETIRDWHVGKGWKDIGYHWIVGLDGVPRPGRPEAQVGAHCEGHNSGTLGVVYVGGVATDGKTAKDTRTPAQRAGLLAIGRALIARYPTITKVSGHNQYANKACPSFDVRRDEIGRLI
;
A
#
# COMPACT_ATOMS: atom_id res chain seq x y z
N MET A 1 -25.60 23.43 12.31
CA MET A 1 -25.19 22.61 13.47
C MET A 1 -25.34 23.49 14.69
N ASP A 2 -26.09 23.08 15.69
CA ASP A 2 -26.22 23.85 16.94
C ASP A 2 -24.95 23.73 17.81
N THR A 3 -24.84 24.59 18.83
CA THR A 3 -23.64 24.64 19.70
C THR A 3 -23.41 23.33 20.45
N THR A 4 -24.49 22.70 20.92
CA THR A 4 -24.43 21.41 21.61
C THR A 4 -23.84 20.33 20.71
N ALA A 5 -24.22 20.30 19.44
CA ALA A 5 -23.68 19.39 18.44
C ALA A 5 -22.20 19.69 18.14
N VAL A 6 -21.80 20.96 18.07
CA VAL A 6 -20.38 21.36 17.92
C VAL A 6 -19.55 20.87 19.11
N GLN A 7 -20.02 21.07 20.34
CA GLN A 7 -19.34 20.61 21.56
C GLN A 7 -19.21 19.09 21.58
N ARG A 8 -20.28 18.36 21.26
CA ARG A 8 -20.24 16.89 21.15
C ARG A 8 -19.25 16.42 20.10
N ALA A 9 -19.21 17.06 18.93
CA ALA A 9 -18.25 16.75 17.87
C ALA A 9 -16.81 16.95 18.35
N LEU A 10 -16.51 18.08 18.99
CA LEU A 10 -15.18 18.35 19.54
C LEU A 10 -14.80 17.33 20.63
N ILE A 11 -15.72 16.96 21.52
CA ILE A 11 -15.47 15.92 22.52
C ILE A 11 -15.15 14.57 21.87
N ALA A 12 -15.91 14.17 20.83
CA ALA A 12 -15.62 12.95 20.07
C ALA A 12 -14.24 12.97 19.39
N LEU A 13 -13.76 14.17 19.03
CA LEU A 13 -12.42 14.40 18.49
C LEU A 13 -11.31 14.45 19.55
N GLY A 14 -11.65 14.35 20.84
CA GLY A 14 -10.70 14.28 21.95
C GLY A 14 -10.48 15.61 22.69
N TYR A 15 -11.29 16.63 22.43
CA TYR A 15 -11.22 17.90 23.17
C TYR A 15 -11.98 17.78 24.50
N SER A 16 -11.38 18.26 25.58
CA SER A 16 -12.04 18.28 26.89
C SER A 16 -12.91 19.54 27.02
N LEU A 17 -14.23 19.37 26.85
CA LEU A 17 -15.22 20.45 26.94
C LEU A 17 -16.46 19.98 27.71
N ALA A 18 -17.18 20.92 28.31
CA ALA A 18 -18.54 20.68 28.77
C ALA A 18 -19.53 20.84 27.59
N VAL A 19 -20.64 20.09 27.63
CA VAL A 19 -21.76 20.27 26.70
C VAL A 19 -22.84 21.08 27.40
N ASP A 20 -22.67 22.40 27.40
CA ASP A 20 -23.59 23.36 28.02
C ASP A 20 -24.47 24.11 27.00
N GLY A 21 -24.25 23.89 25.70
CA GLY A 21 -24.95 24.58 24.62
C GLY A 21 -24.51 26.03 24.39
N VAL A 22 -23.48 26.51 25.08
CA VAL A 22 -22.99 27.89 25.03
C VAL A 22 -21.71 28.00 24.20
N MET A 23 -21.69 28.97 23.26
CA MET A 23 -20.51 29.25 22.44
C MET A 23 -19.53 30.15 23.20
N GLY A 24 -19.11 29.66 24.37
CA GLY A 24 -18.23 30.35 25.31
C GLY A 24 -16.75 30.30 24.91
N PRO A 25 -15.87 30.94 25.70
CA PRO A 25 -14.44 31.04 25.40
C PRO A 25 -13.75 29.69 25.19
N GLN A 26 -14.11 28.68 25.99
CA GLN A 26 -13.54 27.33 25.88
C GLN A 26 -13.92 26.64 24.56
N THR A 27 -15.21 26.66 24.19
CA THR A 27 -15.70 26.11 22.92
C THR A 27 -15.03 26.80 21.72
N ARG A 28 -14.87 28.13 21.77
CA ARG A 28 -14.20 28.90 20.72
C ARG A 28 -12.72 28.57 20.61
N ALA A 29 -12.01 28.45 21.73
CA ALA A 29 -10.59 28.07 21.74
C ALA A 29 -10.38 26.66 21.17
N ALA A 30 -11.28 25.72 21.48
CA ALA A 30 -11.25 24.38 20.89
C ALA A 30 -11.53 24.41 19.37
N LEU A 31 -12.50 25.21 18.92
CA LEU A 31 -12.75 25.43 17.49
C LEU A 31 -11.54 26.02 16.77
N GLN A 32 -10.88 27.03 17.34
CA GLN A 32 -9.68 27.62 16.75
C GLN A 32 -8.55 26.60 16.63
N THR A 33 -8.37 25.76 17.65
CA THR A 33 -7.36 24.70 17.63
C THR A 33 -7.67 23.67 16.55
N PHE A 34 -8.92 23.22 16.46
CA PHE A 34 -9.39 22.32 15.42
C PHE A 34 -9.20 22.92 14.02
N GLN A 35 -9.60 24.18 13.82
CA GLN A 35 -9.48 24.91 12.55
C GLN A 35 -8.02 25.01 12.11
N ARG A 36 -7.09 25.39 13.00
CA ARG A 36 -5.64 25.42 12.70
C ARG A 36 -5.15 24.04 12.26
N GLY A 37 -5.56 22.99 12.97
CA GLY A 37 -5.19 21.60 12.64
C GLY A 37 -5.74 21.11 11.31
N ARG A 38 -6.79 21.75 10.77
CA ARG A 38 -7.41 21.41 9.48
C ARG A 38 -7.12 22.43 8.38
N GLY A 39 -6.22 23.40 8.61
CA GLY A 39 -5.86 24.43 7.63
C GLY A 39 -6.99 25.41 7.30
N LEU A 40 -7.94 25.60 8.22
CA LEU A 40 -9.05 26.55 8.10
C LEU A 40 -8.71 27.87 8.78
N ALA A 41 -9.47 28.93 8.46
CA ALA A 41 -9.45 30.17 9.22
C ALA A 41 -9.80 29.89 10.69
N ALA A 42 -8.88 30.22 11.60
CA ALA A 42 -8.99 29.93 13.02
C ALA A 42 -9.75 31.04 13.77
N ASP A 43 -10.97 31.32 13.35
CA ASP A 43 -11.84 32.37 13.89
C ASP A 43 -12.66 31.92 15.11
N GLY A 44 -12.68 30.62 15.41
CA GLY A 44 -13.49 30.06 16.50
C GLY A 44 -14.98 30.05 16.21
N ILE A 45 -15.36 30.13 14.92
CA ILE A 45 -16.74 30.15 14.46
C ILE A 45 -17.06 28.85 13.72
N ALA A 46 -18.16 28.20 14.11
CA ALA A 46 -18.68 27.01 13.44
C ALA A 46 -19.46 27.37 12.16
N GLY A 47 -18.79 28.06 11.21
CA GLY A 47 -19.34 28.35 9.87
C GLY A 47 -19.40 27.11 8.97
N PRO A 48 -19.92 27.22 7.74
CA PRO A 48 -20.15 26.07 6.85
C PRO A 48 -18.92 25.18 6.62
N HIS A 49 -17.74 25.80 6.42
CA HIS A 49 -16.48 25.07 6.26
C HIS A 49 -16.05 24.34 7.54
N THR A 50 -16.15 24.99 8.69
CA THR A 50 -15.85 24.40 10.00
C THR A 50 -16.79 23.24 10.32
N VAL A 51 -18.09 23.41 10.07
CA VAL A 51 -19.11 22.36 10.28
C VAL A 51 -18.84 21.16 9.40
N LYS A 52 -18.59 21.37 8.10
CA LYS A 52 -18.24 20.28 7.17
C LYS A 52 -16.98 19.54 7.63
N ALA A 53 -15.96 20.27 8.06
CA ALA A 53 -14.72 19.67 8.57
C ALA A 53 -14.94 18.90 9.88
N LEU A 54 -15.75 19.42 10.81
CA LEU A 54 -16.09 18.72 12.06
C LEU A 54 -16.85 17.42 11.77
N GLN A 55 -17.86 17.47 10.89
CA GLN A 55 -18.61 16.29 10.49
C GLN A 55 -17.71 15.24 9.83
N ALA A 56 -16.84 15.66 8.91
CA ALA A 56 -15.87 14.77 8.28
C ALA A 56 -14.90 14.17 9.29
N ALA A 57 -14.37 14.96 10.22
CA ALA A 57 -13.44 14.49 11.25
C ALA A 57 -14.09 13.53 12.24
N VAL A 58 -15.35 13.79 12.63
CA VAL A 58 -16.12 12.88 13.49
C VAL A 58 -16.38 11.59 12.73
N ALA A 59 -16.82 11.67 11.47
CA ALA A 59 -16.97 10.49 10.62
C ALA A 59 -15.65 9.70 10.53
N GLU A 60 -14.50 10.32 10.21
CA GLU A 60 -13.18 9.66 10.20
C GLU A 60 -12.83 8.92 11.50
N ARG A 61 -13.34 9.37 12.66
CA ARG A 61 -13.15 8.71 13.96
C ARG A 61 -14.18 7.65 14.30
N THR A 62 -15.43 7.82 13.85
CA THR A 62 -16.56 6.92 14.16
C THR A 62 -16.80 5.86 13.10
N GLU A 63 -16.32 6.10 11.87
CA GLU A 63 -16.13 5.04 10.90
C GLU A 63 -15.33 3.95 11.61
N PRO A 64 -15.77 2.69 11.56
CA PRO A 64 -14.88 1.63 11.97
C PRO A 64 -13.60 1.85 11.17
N ARG A 65 -12.49 2.17 11.85
CA ARG A 65 -11.16 1.98 11.27
C ARG A 65 -11.28 0.65 10.56
N PRO A 66 -11.03 0.54 9.25
CA PRO A 66 -11.18 -0.74 8.58
C PRO A 66 -10.46 -1.73 9.47
N SER A 67 -11.23 -2.59 10.14
CA SER A 67 -10.68 -3.78 10.76
C SER A 67 -9.82 -4.36 9.64
N PRO A 68 -8.57 -4.76 9.90
CA PRO A 68 -7.82 -5.43 8.84
C PRO A 68 -8.76 -6.50 8.34
N VAL A 69 -9.28 -6.34 7.12
CA VAL A 69 -9.97 -7.40 6.40
C VAL A 69 -8.95 -8.50 6.52
N ALA A 70 -9.20 -9.50 7.39
CA ALA A 70 -8.15 -10.30 8.00
C ALA A 70 -7.10 -10.56 6.93
N GLU A 71 -5.93 -9.89 7.03
CA GLU A 71 -5.01 -9.80 5.90
C GLU A 71 -4.83 -11.23 5.40
N PRO A 72 -5.02 -11.51 4.10
CA PRO A 72 -5.05 -12.89 3.64
C PRO A 72 -3.76 -13.59 4.09
N VAL A 73 -3.88 -14.54 5.02
CA VAL A 73 -2.70 -15.25 5.54
C VAL A 73 -2.24 -16.22 4.47
N ILE A 74 -1.20 -15.83 3.72
CA ILE A 74 -0.67 -16.64 2.63
C ILE A 74 0.11 -17.82 3.21
N ARG A 75 -0.37 -19.05 2.93
CA ARG A 75 0.40 -20.28 3.15
C ARG A 75 1.22 -20.61 1.91
N ILE A 76 2.54 -20.47 2.02
CA ILE A 76 3.46 -20.78 0.92
C ILE A 76 3.62 -22.30 0.81
N ALA A 77 3.04 -22.89 -0.24
CA ALA A 77 3.02 -24.32 -0.49
C ALA A 77 4.03 -24.78 -1.57
N GLN A 78 5.16 -24.07 -1.71
CA GLN A 78 6.25 -24.45 -2.62
C GLN A 78 7.56 -24.78 -1.84
N PRO A 79 8.50 -25.54 -2.44
CA PRO A 79 9.78 -25.85 -1.79
C PRO A 79 10.56 -24.59 -1.41
N ARG A 80 11.14 -24.60 -0.21
CA ARG A 80 11.95 -23.48 0.29
C ARG A 80 13.31 -23.47 -0.40
N ALA A 81 13.76 -22.29 -0.80
CA ALA A 81 15.14 -22.05 -1.20
C ALA A 81 16.16 -22.45 -0.12
N THR A 82 17.24 -23.13 -0.52
CA THR A 82 18.41 -23.46 0.33
C THR A 82 19.44 -22.33 0.35
N ARG A 83 19.51 -21.52 -0.70
CA ARG A 83 20.35 -20.31 -0.77
C ARG A 83 19.87 -19.26 0.24
N ARG A 84 20.79 -18.42 0.73
CA ARG A 84 20.44 -17.30 1.61
C ARG A 84 19.61 -16.27 0.83
N ILE A 85 18.41 -15.98 1.35
CA ILE A 85 17.53 -14.92 0.83
C ILE A 85 17.63 -13.73 1.77
N ALA A 86 18.14 -12.61 1.28
CA ALA A 86 18.38 -11.41 2.08
C ALA A 86 17.37 -10.28 1.80
N GLU A 87 16.67 -10.36 0.67
CA GLU A 87 15.88 -9.24 0.18
C GLU A 87 14.72 -9.64 -0.74
N ILE A 88 13.64 -8.86 -0.69
CA ILE A 88 12.54 -8.90 -1.65
C ILE A 88 12.63 -7.67 -2.56
N ILE A 89 12.60 -7.89 -3.88
CA ILE A 89 12.56 -6.80 -4.87
C ILE A 89 11.18 -6.79 -5.53
N PHE A 90 10.47 -5.67 -5.40
CA PHE A 90 9.14 -5.46 -5.97
C PHE A 90 9.21 -4.89 -7.38
N HIS A 91 8.34 -5.40 -8.25
CA HIS A 91 8.24 -5.09 -9.68
C HIS A 91 6.80 -4.81 -10.12
N CYS A 92 6.66 -4.27 -11.33
CA CYS A 92 5.41 -4.22 -12.08
C CYS A 92 5.60 -4.91 -13.45
N THR A 93 4.54 -5.45 -14.04
CA THR A 93 4.59 -6.05 -15.39
C THR A 93 4.70 -5.04 -16.53
N ALA A 94 4.52 -3.74 -16.23
CA ALA A 94 4.36 -2.66 -17.21
C ALA A 94 3.19 -2.91 -18.19
N THR A 95 2.11 -3.52 -17.70
CA THR A 95 0.86 -3.66 -18.44
C THR A 95 -0.08 -2.49 -18.18
N PRO A 96 -0.93 -2.10 -19.14
CA PRO A 96 -1.91 -1.04 -18.95
C PRO A 96 -2.80 -1.24 -17.73
N GLU A 97 -3.12 -0.14 -17.05
CA GLU A 97 -4.09 -0.09 -15.96
C GLU A 97 -5.39 -0.84 -16.30
N GLY A 98 -5.82 -1.72 -15.40
CA GLY A 98 -7.05 -2.51 -15.59
C GLY A 98 -6.93 -3.69 -16.56
N ARG A 99 -5.80 -3.88 -17.24
CA ARG A 99 -5.56 -5.08 -18.06
C ARG A 99 -5.03 -6.21 -17.21
N ASP A 100 -5.88 -7.21 -16.94
CA ASP A 100 -5.44 -8.42 -16.27
C ASP A 100 -4.57 -9.28 -17.18
N VAL A 101 -3.57 -9.94 -16.59
CA VAL A 101 -2.69 -10.88 -17.29
C VAL A 101 -2.35 -12.05 -16.37
N SER A 102 -2.39 -13.27 -16.93
CA SER A 102 -2.12 -14.48 -16.17
C SER A 102 -0.62 -14.73 -15.95
N VAL A 103 -0.30 -15.61 -15.01
CA VAL A 103 1.08 -16.07 -14.77
C VAL A 103 1.65 -16.71 -16.04
N GLU A 104 0.85 -17.49 -16.74
CA GLU A 104 1.18 -18.18 -17.99
C GLU A 104 1.50 -17.15 -19.08
N THR A 105 0.69 -16.10 -19.21
CA THR A 105 0.95 -15.02 -20.17
C THR A 105 2.30 -14.34 -19.91
N ILE A 106 2.60 -14.03 -18.63
CA ILE A 106 3.88 -13.41 -18.25
C ILE A 106 5.05 -14.40 -18.48
N ARG A 107 4.82 -15.69 -18.25
CA ARG A 107 5.80 -16.75 -18.54
C ARG A 107 6.11 -16.82 -20.02
N ASP A 108 5.09 -16.84 -20.88
CA ASP A 108 5.24 -16.88 -22.34
C ASP A 108 6.03 -15.67 -22.86
N TRP A 109 5.79 -14.47 -22.31
CA TRP A 109 6.57 -13.28 -22.66
C TRP A 109 8.06 -13.40 -22.30
N HIS A 110 8.38 -14.04 -21.18
CA HIS A 110 9.78 -14.26 -20.79
C HIS A 110 10.44 -15.37 -21.60
N VAL A 111 9.73 -16.48 -21.84
CA VAL A 111 10.22 -17.58 -22.68
C VAL A 111 10.45 -17.11 -24.12
N GLY A 112 9.55 -16.29 -24.66
CA GLY A 112 9.72 -15.64 -25.96
C GLY A 112 10.92 -14.70 -26.06
N LYS A 113 11.48 -14.25 -24.92
CA LYS A 113 12.74 -13.49 -24.82
C LYS A 113 13.97 -14.39 -24.63
N GLY A 114 13.81 -15.71 -24.74
CA GLY A 114 14.87 -16.70 -24.55
C GLY A 114 15.14 -17.07 -23.09
N TRP A 115 14.26 -16.71 -22.16
CA TRP A 115 14.43 -17.09 -20.75
C TRP A 115 13.93 -18.52 -20.52
N LYS A 116 14.52 -19.23 -19.55
CA LYS A 116 14.11 -20.60 -19.23
C LYS A 116 12.70 -20.71 -18.62
N ASP A 117 12.24 -19.64 -17.96
CA ASP A 117 10.96 -19.54 -17.26
C ASP A 117 10.67 -18.07 -16.94
N ILE A 118 9.48 -17.77 -16.41
CA ILE A 118 9.14 -16.48 -15.79
C ILE A 118 10.23 -16.03 -14.82
N GLY A 119 10.58 -14.73 -14.82
CA GLY A 119 11.69 -14.22 -14.00
C GLY A 119 11.36 -13.99 -12.52
N TYR A 120 10.07 -13.87 -12.20
CA TYR A 120 9.56 -13.53 -10.86
C TYR A 120 9.11 -14.78 -10.09
N HIS A 121 9.21 -14.75 -8.77
CA HIS A 121 8.78 -15.87 -7.93
C HIS A 121 7.30 -15.79 -7.54
N TRP A 122 6.77 -14.57 -7.43
CA TRP A 122 5.39 -14.31 -7.04
C TRP A 122 4.76 -13.23 -7.89
N ILE A 123 3.51 -13.46 -8.32
CA ILE A 123 2.72 -12.58 -9.19
C ILE A 123 1.44 -12.23 -8.46
N VAL A 124 1.10 -10.95 -8.37
CA VAL A 124 -0.17 -10.47 -7.80
C VAL A 124 -1.03 -9.89 -8.93
N GLY A 125 -2.09 -10.63 -9.30
CA GLY A 125 -3.07 -10.22 -10.32
C GLY A 125 -3.94 -9.06 -9.85
N LEU A 126 -4.85 -8.56 -10.70
CA LEU A 126 -5.74 -7.44 -10.33
C LEU A 126 -6.65 -7.77 -9.14
N ASP A 127 -6.96 -9.05 -8.94
CA ASP A 127 -7.73 -9.60 -7.82
C ASP A 127 -6.96 -9.63 -6.49
N GLY A 128 -5.67 -9.30 -6.50
CA GLY A 128 -4.84 -9.25 -5.30
C GLY A 128 -4.36 -10.61 -4.79
N VAL A 129 -4.66 -11.72 -5.47
CA VAL A 129 -4.27 -13.06 -5.02
C VAL A 129 -2.83 -13.35 -5.47
N PRO A 130 -1.87 -13.57 -4.55
CA PRO A 130 -0.51 -13.95 -4.91
C PRO A 130 -0.47 -15.37 -5.50
N ARG A 131 0.12 -15.51 -6.69
CA ARG A 131 0.31 -16.78 -7.40
C ARG A 131 1.80 -17.06 -7.62
N PRO A 132 2.23 -18.33 -7.52
CA PRO A 132 3.62 -18.70 -7.75
C PRO A 132 4.00 -18.54 -9.23
N GLY A 133 5.21 -18.03 -9.46
CA GLY A 133 5.86 -17.99 -10.76
C GLY A 133 6.99 -19.02 -10.81
N ARG A 134 8.23 -18.53 -10.87
CA ARG A 134 9.43 -19.36 -10.74
C ARG A 134 9.53 -19.89 -9.31
N PRO A 135 9.85 -21.18 -9.09
CA PRO A 135 10.01 -21.73 -7.75
C PRO A 135 11.03 -20.95 -6.91
N GLU A 136 10.73 -20.68 -5.64
CA GLU A 136 11.65 -19.99 -4.70
C GLU A 136 13.04 -20.66 -4.63
N ALA A 137 13.06 -21.99 -4.80
CA ALA A 137 14.28 -22.80 -4.82
C ALA A 137 15.21 -22.51 -6.02
N GLN A 138 14.71 -21.91 -7.08
CA GLN A 138 15.49 -21.51 -8.24
C GLN A 138 15.90 -20.03 -8.14
N VAL A 139 17.02 -19.68 -8.77
CA VAL A 139 17.43 -18.27 -8.87
C VAL A 139 16.53 -17.57 -9.88
N GLY A 140 16.00 -16.39 -9.51
CA GLY A 140 15.17 -15.55 -10.35
C GLY A 140 15.91 -14.94 -11.56
N ALA A 141 15.16 -14.26 -12.41
CA ALA A 141 15.68 -13.43 -13.50
C ALA A 141 14.89 -12.13 -13.55
N HIS A 142 14.96 -11.33 -12.49
CA HIS A 142 14.10 -10.14 -12.32
C HIS A 142 14.88 -8.86 -12.05
N CYS A 143 16.09 -8.94 -11.51
CA CYS A 143 16.97 -7.80 -11.27
C CYS A 143 18.41 -8.22 -11.55
N GLU A 144 18.94 -7.80 -12.69
CA GLU A 144 20.30 -8.11 -13.12
C GLU A 144 21.31 -7.72 -12.03
N GLY A 145 22.31 -8.56 -11.76
CA GLY A 145 23.27 -8.36 -10.67
C GLY A 145 22.77 -8.69 -9.26
N HIS A 146 21.45 -8.85 -9.04
CA HIS A 146 20.87 -9.02 -7.70
C HIS A 146 20.13 -10.36 -7.49
N ASN A 147 19.90 -11.17 -8.53
CA ASN A 147 19.00 -12.33 -8.46
C ASN A 147 19.35 -13.41 -7.41
N SER A 148 20.63 -13.67 -7.13
CA SER A 148 21.09 -14.84 -6.35
C SER A 148 20.72 -14.76 -4.86
N GLY A 149 20.54 -13.55 -4.31
CA GLY A 149 20.20 -13.31 -2.90
C GLY A 149 18.76 -12.86 -2.68
N THR A 150 17.94 -12.78 -3.73
CA THR A 150 16.64 -12.09 -3.66
C THR A 150 15.46 -12.93 -4.14
N LEU A 151 14.27 -12.48 -3.77
CA LEU A 151 13.01 -12.91 -4.35
C LEU A 151 12.32 -11.75 -5.06
N GLY A 152 12.03 -11.91 -6.36
CA GLY A 152 11.20 -10.99 -7.13
C GLY A 152 9.70 -11.23 -6.92
N VAL A 153 9.00 -10.19 -6.48
CA VAL A 153 7.52 -10.12 -6.40
C VAL A 153 7.03 -9.09 -7.40
N VAL A 154 6.09 -9.44 -8.26
CA VAL A 154 5.55 -8.54 -9.30
C VAL A 154 4.04 -8.37 -9.14
N TYR A 155 3.53 -7.17 -9.42
CA TYR A 155 2.08 -6.97 -9.61
C TYR A 155 1.75 -6.69 -11.08
N VAL A 156 0.54 -7.07 -11.48
CA VAL A 156 -0.02 -6.78 -12.81
C VAL A 156 -0.38 -5.29 -12.91
N GLY A 157 0.28 -4.57 -13.81
CA GLY A 157 0.07 -3.14 -14.04
C GLY A 157 1.40 -2.37 -14.16
N GLY A 158 1.36 -1.08 -13.83
CA GLY A 158 2.54 -0.22 -13.74
C GLY A 158 2.64 0.87 -14.82
N VAL A 159 1.74 0.88 -15.79
CA VAL A 159 1.58 1.97 -16.75
C VAL A 159 0.12 2.37 -16.90
N ALA A 160 -0.15 3.63 -17.24
CA ALA A 160 -1.48 4.14 -17.51
C ALA A 160 -2.15 3.40 -18.69
N THR A 161 -3.41 3.71 -18.95
CA THR A 161 -4.19 3.09 -20.05
C THR A 161 -3.57 3.31 -21.43
N ASP A 162 -2.69 4.29 -21.59
CA ASP A 162 -1.89 4.53 -22.80
C ASP A 162 -0.79 3.48 -23.05
N GLY A 163 -0.53 2.60 -22.08
CA GLY A 163 0.50 1.57 -22.13
C GLY A 163 1.94 2.07 -22.08
N LYS A 164 2.17 3.36 -21.82
CA LYS A 164 3.50 4.01 -21.90
C LYS A 164 3.85 4.78 -20.64
N THR A 165 2.91 5.52 -20.08
CA THR A 165 3.17 6.42 -18.95
C THR A 165 3.25 5.62 -17.66
N ALA A 166 4.40 5.61 -17.01
CA ALA A 166 4.56 4.95 -15.71
C ALA A 166 3.58 5.52 -14.68
N LYS A 167 2.82 4.64 -14.02
CA LYS A 167 1.80 5.00 -13.05
C LYS A 167 1.69 3.89 -12.00
N ASP A 168 1.55 4.25 -10.72
CA ASP A 168 1.13 3.30 -9.70
C ASP A 168 -0.36 2.96 -9.94
N THR A 169 -0.60 1.80 -10.55
CA THR A 169 -1.93 1.32 -10.92
C THR A 169 -2.45 0.22 -9.99
N ARG A 170 -1.82 0.03 -8.81
CA ARG A 170 -2.20 -1.05 -7.89
C ARG A 170 -3.64 -0.87 -7.41
N THR A 171 -4.46 -1.91 -7.57
CA THR A 171 -5.78 -1.98 -6.94
C THR A 171 -5.64 -2.09 -5.42
N PRO A 172 -6.69 -1.76 -4.63
CA PRO A 172 -6.69 -2.02 -3.19
C PRO A 172 -6.39 -3.48 -2.85
N ALA A 173 -6.93 -4.42 -3.63
CA ALA A 173 -6.68 -5.86 -3.46
C ALA A 173 -5.20 -6.20 -3.71
N GLN A 174 -4.57 -5.62 -4.74
CA GLN A 174 -3.14 -5.78 -5.00
C GLN A 174 -2.28 -5.24 -3.87
N ARG A 175 -2.62 -4.08 -3.31
CA ARG A 175 -1.89 -3.53 -2.15
C ARG A 175 -1.92 -4.51 -0.97
N ALA A 176 -3.10 -5.02 -0.64
CA ALA A 176 -3.26 -6.04 0.40
C ALA A 176 -2.48 -7.33 0.08
N GLY A 177 -2.57 -7.83 -1.15
CA GLY A 177 -1.87 -9.03 -1.61
C GLY A 177 -0.35 -8.92 -1.55
N LEU A 178 0.21 -7.77 -1.95
CA LEU A 178 1.64 -7.49 -1.91
C LEU A 178 2.17 -7.42 -0.48
N LEU A 179 1.43 -6.79 0.43
CA LEU A 179 1.78 -6.78 1.85
C LEU A 179 1.71 -8.19 2.44
N ALA A 180 0.65 -8.93 2.15
CA ALA A 180 0.45 -10.28 2.66
C ALA A 180 1.56 -11.25 2.20
N ILE A 181 1.91 -11.27 0.92
CA ILE A 181 3.02 -12.11 0.43
C ILE A 181 4.37 -11.63 0.97
N GLY A 182 4.59 -10.31 1.08
CA GLY A 182 5.80 -9.75 1.67
C GLY A 182 6.01 -10.22 3.11
N ARG A 183 4.98 -10.11 3.96
CA ARG A 183 5.00 -10.63 5.34
C ARG A 183 5.25 -12.14 5.39
N ALA A 184 4.56 -12.91 4.55
CA ALA A 184 4.72 -14.37 4.51
C ALA A 184 6.16 -14.78 4.12
N LEU A 185 6.76 -14.08 3.16
CA LEU A 185 8.15 -14.29 2.76
C LEU A 185 9.14 -13.92 3.86
N ILE A 186 8.94 -12.80 4.56
CA ILE A 186 9.79 -12.39 5.69
C ILE A 186 9.72 -13.41 6.82
N ALA A 187 8.52 -13.88 7.18
CA ALA A 187 8.35 -14.93 8.19
C ALA A 187 9.02 -16.26 7.77
N ARG A 188 8.94 -16.61 6.48
CA ARG A 188 9.55 -17.82 5.91
C ARG A 188 11.07 -17.73 5.81
N TYR A 189 11.61 -16.53 5.59
CA TYR A 189 13.03 -16.28 5.42
C TYR A 189 13.49 -15.19 6.39
N PRO A 190 13.78 -15.53 7.67
CA PRO A 190 14.22 -14.56 8.68
C PRO A 190 15.52 -13.83 8.35
N THR A 191 16.26 -14.28 7.32
CA THR A 191 17.45 -13.59 6.80
C THR A 191 17.11 -12.39 5.91
N ILE A 192 15.84 -12.21 5.53
CA ILE A 192 15.38 -11.03 4.81
C ILE A 192 15.45 -9.82 5.75
N THR A 193 16.26 -8.86 5.36
CA THR A 193 16.52 -7.62 6.13
C THR A 193 16.33 -6.38 5.26
N LYS A 194 15.81 -6.56 4.04
CA LYS A 194 15.60 -5.49 3.08
C LYS A 194 14.43 -5.78 2.17
N VAL A 195 13.69 -4.73 1.85
CA VAL A 195 12.69 -4.69 0.78
C VAL A 195 12.99 -3.50 -0.11
N SER A 196 12.87 -3.66 -1.42
CA SER A 196 13.20 -2.61 -2.38
C SER A 196 12.35 -2.66 -3.64
N GLY A 197 12.45 -1.63 -4.47
CA GLY A 197 11.91 -1.61 -5.82
C GLY A 197 13.03 -1.75 -6.85
N HIS A 198 12.71 -2.25 -8.05
CA HIS A 198 13.70 -2.36 -9.13
C HIS A 198 14.35 -1.01 -9.49
N ASN A 199 13.64 0.11 -9.34
CA ASN A 199 14.14 1.47 -9.53
C ASN A 199 15.28 1.87 -8.58
N GLN A 200 15.55 1.08 -7.53
CA GLN A 200 16.70 1.28 -6.64
C GLN A 200 17.98 0.65 -7.19
N TYR A 201 17.89 -0.16 -8.25
CA TYR A 201 19.01 -0.87 -8.86
C TYR A 201 19.23 -0.55 -10.34
N ALA A 202 18.22 0.02 -11.01
CA ALA A 202 18.30 0.41 -12.40
C ALA A 202 17.56 1.72 -12.65
N ASN A 203 17.99 2.51 -13.65
CA ASN A 203 17.30 3.71 -14.10
C ASN A 203 16.01 3.34 -14.86
N LYS A 204 14.99 2.92 -14.11
CA LYS A 204 13.69 2.45 -14.60
C LYS A 204 12.60 2.94 -13.64
N ALA A 205 11.37 3.11 -14.15
CA ALA A 205 10.25 3.50 -13.30
C ALA A 205 9.77 2.37 -12.38
N CYS A 206 9.91 1.11 -12.80
CA CYS A 206 9.47 -0.10 -12.09
C CYS A 206 9.92 -0.08 -10.60
N PRO A 207 9.02 -0.29 -9.62
CA PRO A 207 7.65 -0.79 -9.73
C PRO A 207 6.58 0.30 -9.94
N SER A 208 6.95 1.47 -10.46
CA SER A 208 6.07 2.64 -10.67
C SER A 208 5.57 3.31 -9.38
N PHE A 209 6.21 3.02 -8.25
CA PHE A 209 6.08 3.74 -6.98
C PHE A 209 7.41 3.71 -6.21
N ASP A 210 7.55 4.56 -5.19
CA ASP A 210 8.72 4.57 -4.31
C ASP A 210 8.49 3.63 -3.11
N VAL A 211 9.09 2.43 -3.16
CA VAL A 211 9.01 1.44 -2.07
C VAL A 211 9.41 2.02 -0.71
N ARG A 212 10.36 2.96 -0.65
CA ARG A 212 10.84 3.55 0.62
C ARG A 212 9.78 4.41 1.31
N ARG A 213 8.80 4.92 0.54
CA ARG A 213 7.71 5.78 1.03
C ARG A 213 6.38 5.02 1.14
N ASP A 214 6.33 3.79 0.64
CA ASP A 214 5.15 2.92 0.61
C ASP A 214 5.05 2.06 1.87
N GLU A 215 3.87 1.49 2.14
CA GLU A 215 3.65 0.55 3.25
C GLU A 215 4.53 -0.69 3.14
N ILE A 216 4.83 -1.12 1.91
CA ILE A 216 5.77 -2.21 1.65
C ILE A 216 7.14 -1.92 2.27
N GLY A 217 7.62 -0.68 2.21
CA GLY A 217 8.91 -0.28 2.79
C GLY A 217 8.97 -0.39 4.31
N ARG A 218 7.81 -0.53 4.99
CA ARG A 218 7.69 -0.65 6.45
C ARG A 218 7.51 -2.10 6.92
N LEU A 219 7.66 -3.07 6.01
CA LEU A 219 7.64 -4.50 6.36
C LEU A 219 8.88 -4.95 7.13
N ILE A 220 9.97 -4.19 7.03
CA ILE A 220 11.24 -4.36 7.74
C ILE A 220 11.54 -3.07 8.49
#